data_AF-A0A9W9IF19-F1
#
_entry.id   AF-A0A9W9IF19-F1
#
_cell.length_a   1.000
_cell.length_b   1.000
_cell.length_c   1.000
_cell.angle_alpha   90.00
_cell.angle_beta   90.00
_cell.angle_gamma   90.00
#
_symmetry.space_group_name_H-M   'P 1'
#
loop_
_entity.id
_entity.type
_entity.pdbx_description
1 polymer ?
#
loop_
_entity_poly.entity_id
_entity_poly.type
_entity_poly.pdbx_seq_one_letter_code
_entity_poly.pdbx_strand_id
1 'polypeptide(L)'
;MRRIDKTTSEIWGPPVFAHRRASVEQRVTGQNEDMLRTFHPALRSEPEVFALTRKGTGHQVWLVFPRKGDSGPFAHIGGRAVHTQPFFETPAEHGTRFAKMVDDPIPRQIDVQAALAPEDLAQIKAAFPRAIGIQIFQCECAIVFFDRREDMLRSWEDGTPPSIGGLMVGYRC
;
A
#
# COMPACT_ATOMS: atom_id res chain seq x y z
N MET A 1 -3.01 -3.29 8.90
CA MET A 1 -3.59 -1.97 8.53
C MET A 1 -4.85 -1.72 9.34
N ARG A 2 -5.16 -0.47 9.71
CA ARG A 2 -6.40 -0.09 10.40
C ARG A 2 -7.10 1.04 9.65
N ARG A 3 -8.38 0.87 9.32
CA ARG A 3 -9.18 1.92 8.67
C ARG A 3 -9.42 3.07 9.64
N ILE A 4 -9.31 4.29 9.14
CA ILE A 4 -9.59 5.51 9.89
C ILE A 4 -10.89 6.10 9.35
N ASP A 5 -11.94 6.01 10.16
CA ASP A 5 -13.26 6.50 9.79
C ASP A 5 -13.35 8.03 9.91
N LYS A 6 -14.31 8.61 9.18
CA LYS A 6 -14.61 10.04 9.27
C LYS A 6 -15.33 10.33 10.59
N THR A 7 -15.08 11.53 11.12
CA THR A 7 -15.66 12.02 12.37
C THR A 7 -16.50 13.29 12.13
N THR A 8 -17.19 13.77 13.17
CA THR A 8 -17.88 15.06 13.14
C THR A 8 -16.97 16.17 13.67
N SER A 9 -17.33 17.43 13.44
CA SER A 9 -16.51 18.56 13.94
C SER A 9 -16.83 18.93 15.39
N GLU A 10 -17.77 18.26 16.05
CA GLU A 10 -18.31 18.66 17.36
C GLU A 10 -17.23 18.86 18.43
N ILE A 11 -16.22 17.99 18.43
CA ILE A 11 -15.08 18.03 19.36
C ILE A 11 -14.04 19.11 18.97
N TRP A 12 -14.05 19.55 17.71
CA TRP A 12 -13.02 20.38 17.08
C TRP A 12 -13.50 21.80 16.76
N GLY A 13 -14.73 22.13 17.17
CA GLY A 13 -15.41 23.39 16.88
C GLY A 13 -16.06 23.41 15.49
N PRO A 14 -16.58 24.57 15.05
CA PRO A 14 -17.16 24.72 13.72
C PRO A 14 -16.22 24.17 12.61
N PRO A 15 -16.73 23.58 11.51
CA PRO A 15 -15.92 22.91 10.49
C PRO A 15 -14.74 23.74 9.96
N VAL A 16 -14.92 25.06 9.84
CA VAL A 16 -13.85 25.98 9.43
C VAL A 16 -12.63 25.96 10.36
N PHE A 17 -12.84 25.83 11.68
CA PHE A 17 -11.78 25.74 12.66
C PHE A 17 -11.14 24.35 12.63
N ALA A 18 -11.93 23.29 12.50
CA ALA A 18 -11.43 21.93 12.36
C ALA A 18 -10.53 21.78 11.11
N HIS A 19 -10.90 22.39 9.98
CA HIS A 19 -10.07 22.44 8.77
C HIS A 19 -8.75 23.17 8.99
N ARG A 20 -8.78 24.36 9.60
CA ARG A 20 -7.57 25.12 9.90
C ARG A 20 -6.65 24.35 10.83
N ARG A 21 -7.19 23.77 11.90
CA ARG A 21 -6.45 22.97 12.87
C ARG A 21 -5.81 21.75 12.20
N ALA A 22 -6.57 20.99 11.43
CA ALA A 22 -6.03 19.83 10.70
C ALA A 22 -4.88 20.22 9.79
N SER A 23 -4.95 21.37 9.11
CA SER A 23 -3.93 21.80 8.14
C SER A 23 -2.60 22.22 8.77
N VAL A 24 -2.57 22.56 10.07
CA VAL A 24 -1.35 23.00 10.77
C VAL A 24 -0.83 21.99 11.78
N GLU A 25 -1.61 20.95 12.09
CA GLU A 25 -1.26 19.92 13.05
C GLU A 25 -0.02 19.16 12.57
N GLN A 26 1.01 19.12 13.41
CA GLN A 26 2.32 18.57 13.04
C GLN A 26 2.52 17.12 13.49
N ARG A 27 1.64 16.60 14.36
CA ARG A 27 1.77 15.25 14.90
C ARG A 27 0.42 14.53 14.95
N VAL A 28 0.37 13.32 14.41
CA VAL A 28 -0.75 12.40 14.62
C VAL A 28 -0.70 11.82 16.04
N THR A 29 -1.82 11.88 16.74
CA THR A 29 -2.06 11.26 18.04
C THR A 29 -3.37 10.47 17.98
N GLY A 30 -3.59 9.57 18.94
CA GLY A 30 -4.86 8.83 19.02
C GLY A 30 -6.09 9.74 19.19
N GLN A 31 -5.90 10.99 19.62
CA GLN A 31 -6.99 11.95 19.80
C GLN A 31 -7.33 12.74 18.54
N ASN A 32 -6.40 12.93 17.59
CA ASN A 32 -6.59 13.82 16.44
C ASN A 32 -6.56 13.11 15.07
N GLU A 33 -6.37 11.79 15.07
CA GLU A 33 -6.20 11.00 13.85
C GLU A 33 -7.47 11.04 12.96
N ASP A 34 -8.64 10.98 13.58
CA ASP A 34 -9.96 11.07 12.93
C ASP A 34 -10.23 12.50 12.41
N MET A 35 -9.82 13.53 13.15
CA MET A 35 -9.86 14.93 12.73
C MET A 35 -8.99 15.14 11.48
N LEU A 36 -7.75 14.64 11.48
CA LEU A 36 -6.85 14.73 10.34
C LEU A 36 -7.43 14.00 9.12
N ARG A 37 -7.91 12.76 9.32
CA ARG A 37 -8.62 11.98 8.30
C ARG A 37 -9.78 12.74 7.65
N THR A 38 -10.53 13.48 8.45
CA THR A 38 -11.80 14.09 8.04
C THR A 38 -11.61 15.46 7.43
N PHE A 39 -10.77 16.29 8.04
CA PHE A 39 -10.70 17.71 7.75
C PHE A 39 -9.42 18.13 7.02
N HIS A 40 -8.35 17.32 7.01
CA HIS A 40 -7.13 17.65 6.27
C HIS A 40 -7.40 17.65 4.75
N PRO A 41 -6.98 18.70 4.01
CA PRO A 41 -7.24 18.82 2.57
C PRO A 41 -6.84 17.59 1.75
N ALA A 42 -5.76 16.91 2.14
CA ALA A 42 -5.23 15.74 1.47
C ALA A 42 -6.01 14.43 1.70
N LEU A 43 -6.74 14.30 2.82
CA LEU A 43 -7.41 13.03 3.20
C LEU A 43 -8.93 13.11 3.06
N ARG A 44 -9.50 14.32 3.14
CA ARG A 44 -10.96 14.51 3.13
C ARG A 44 -11.62 13.99 1.85
N SER A 45 -10.93 14.14 0.72
CA SER A 45 -11.36 13.68 -0.62
C SER A 45 -11.29 12.17 -0.77
N GLU A 46 -10.39 11.54 -0.01
CA GLU A 46 -10.13 10.12 -0.16
C GLU A 46 -11.29 9.31 0.42
N PRO A 47 -11.80 8.33 -0.35
CA PRO A 47 -12.92 7.50 0.09
C PRO A 47 -12.51 6.69 1.33
N GLU A 48 -11.31 6.13 1.30
CA GLU A 48 -10.76 5.28 2.33
C GLU A 48 -9.33 5.67 2.64
N VAL A 49 -9.03 5.70 3.94
CA VAL A 49 -7.72 6.04 4.47
C VAL A 49 -7.47 5.09 5.63
N PHE A 50 -6.26 4.56 5.66
CA PHE A 50 -5.82 3.60 6.65
C PHE A 50 -4.55 4.09 7.33
N ALA A 51 -4.34 3.69 8.57
CA ALA A 51 -3.03 3.68 9.19
C ALA A 51 -2.38 2.31 8.93
N LEU A 52 -1.27 2.32 8.21
CA LEU A 52 -0.41 1.15 8.01
C LEU A 52 0.76 1.23 8.99
N THR A 53 0.87 0.27 9.89
CA THR A 53 2.07 0.07 10.73
C THR A 53 3.07 -0.76 9.94
N ARG A 54 4.24 -0.19 9.62
CA ARG A 54 5.31 -0.90 8.92
C ARG A 54 5.87 -2.02 9.80
N LYS A 55 5.95 -3.24 9.26
CA LYS A 55 6.35 -4.45 9.99
C LYS A 55 7.74 -4.33 10.61
N GLY A 56 8.68 -3.68 9.92
CA GLY A 56 10.10 -3.64 10.33
C GLY A 56 10.45 -2.50 11.31
N THR A 57 9.72 -1.39 11.25
CA THR A 57 10.04 -0.18 12.04
C THR A 57 8.98 0.15 13.09
N GLY A 58 7.78 -0.42 12.99
CA GLY A 58 6.62 0.00 13.79
C GLY A 58 6.10 1.40 13.45
N HIS A 59 6.74 2.11 12.51
CA HIS A 59 6.30 3.44 12.11
C HIS A 59 4.98 3.36 11.35
N GLN A 60 4.08 4.28 11.66
CA GLN A 60 2.81 4.38 10.96
C GLN A 60 2.92 5.30 9.76
N VAL A 61 2.20 4.96 8.70
CA VAL A 61 2.00 5.78 7.51
C VAL A 61 0.52 5.86 7.17
N TRP A 62 0.12 6.95 6.52
CA TRP A 62 -1.20 7.05 5.90
C TRP A 62 -1.18 6.24 4.62
N LEU A 63 -2.15 5.35 4.46
CA LEU A 63 -2.38 4.60 3.23
C LEU A 63 -3.73 5.02 2.65
N VAL A 64 -3.73 5.49 1.41
CA VAL A 64 -4.92 6.02 0.75
C VAL A 64 -5.25 5.23 -0.52
N PHE A 65 -6.54 5.13 -0.82
CA PHE A 65 -7.09 4.39 -1.95
C PHE A 65 -7.83 5.37 -2.87
N PRO A 66 -7.10 6.10 -3.74
CA PRO A 66 -7.72 7.13 -4.56
C PRO A 66 -8.67 6.51 -5.58
N ARG A 67 -9.81 7.16 -5.81
CA ARG A 67 -10.79 6.70 -6.82
C ARG A 67 -10.27 6.87 -8.25
N LYS A 68 -9.40 7.85 -8.50
CA LYS A 68 -8.77 8.15 -9.79
C LYS A 68 -7.43 8.86 -9.56
N GLY A 69 -6.36 8.37 -10.18
CA GLY A 69 -5.05 9.04 -10.20
C GLY A 69 -4.30 9.02 -8.88
N ASP A 70 -3.27 9.86 -8.79
CA ASP A 70 -2.42 10.01 -7.60
C ASP A 70 -3.12 10.78 -6.48
N SER A 71 -2.78 10.46 -5.23
CA SER A 71 -3.33 11.10 -4.04
C SER A 71 -2.75 12.51 -3.80
N GLY A 72 -3.03 13.44 -4.71
CA GLY A 72 -2.66 14.85 -4.59
C GLY A 72 -1.15 15.11 -4.32
N PRO A 73 -0.78 16.37 -4.00
CA PRO A 73 0.63 16.76 -3.82
C PRO A 73 1.18 16.48 -2.40
N PHE A 74 0.40 15.88 -1.50
CA PHE A 74 0.74 15.82 -0.08
C PHE A 74 1.56 14.57 0.26
N ALA A 75 2.84 14.76 0.56
CA ALA A 75 3.72 13.67 0.98
C ALA A 75 3.61 13.32 2.48
N HIS A 76 3.22 14.29 3.33
CA HIS A 76 3.16 14.13 4.78
C HIS A 76 1.97 14.87 5.39
N ILE A 77 1.38 14.31 6.45
CA ILE A 77 0.26 14.88 7.20
C ILE A 77 0.43 14.56 8.67
N GLY A 78 0.45 15.58 9.54
CA GLY A 78 0.71 15.37 10.96
C GLY A 78 2.04 14.63 11.22
N GLY A 79 3.06 14.91 10.40
CA GLY A 79 4.37 14.24 10.48
C GLY A 79 4.38 12.78 9.99
N ARG A 80 3.25 12.26 9.52
CA ARG A 80 3.12 10.89 9.00
C ARG A 80 3.14 10.91 7.47
N ALA A 81 3.98 10.07 6.86
CA ALA A 81 4.06 9.95 5.40
C ALA A 81 2.75 9.43 4.81
N VAL A 82 2.42 9.89 3.60
CA VAL A 82 1.24 9.46 2.83
C VAL A 82 1.70 8.60 1.66
N HIS A 83 1.15 7.38 1.58
CA HIS A 83 1.39 6.46 0.48
C HIS A 83 0.08 6.10 -0.18
N THR A 84 0.11 6.04 -1.51
CA THR A 84 -1.01 5.54 -2.32
C THR A 84 -0.92 4.02 -2.39
N GLN A 85 -2.01 3.31 -2.08
CA GLN A 85 -2.08 1.89 -2.39
C GLN A 85 -2.20 1.75 -3.92
N PRO A 86 -1.24 1.07 -4.58
CA PRO A 86 -1.38 0.83 -6.01
C PRO A 86 -2.54 -0.15 -6.29
N PHE A 87 -3.16 0.01 -7.45
CA PHE A 87 -4.11 -0.98 -7.97
C PHE A 87 -3.34 -2.19 -8.53
N PHE A 88 -3.79 -3.40 -8.19
CA PHE A 88 -3.24 -4.65 -8.68
C PHE A 88 -4.32 -5.74 -8.69
N GLU A 89 -4.12 -6.76 -9.51
CA GLU A 89 -4.94 -7.97 -9.57
C GLU A 89 -4.39 -9.03 -8.62
N THR A 90 -5.28 -9.87 -8.08
CA THR A 90 -4.92 -11.04 -7.27
C THR A 90 -5.53 -12.33 -7.83
N PRO A 91 -4.90 -13.50 -7.63
CA PRO A 91 -5.48 -14.78 -8.06
C PRO A 91 -6.87 -15.03 -7.46
N ALA A 92 -7.13 -14.55 -6.23
CA ALA A 92 -8.40 -14.73 -5.56
C ALA A 92 -9.58 -14.10 -6.32
N GLU A 93 -9.36 -12.94 -6.96
CA GLU A 93 -10.39 -12.21 -7.72
C GLU A 93 -10.77 -12.91 -9.04
N HIS A 94 -9.89 -13.77 -9.56
CA HIS A 94 -10.08 -14.45 -10.85
C HIS A 94 -10.58 -15.90 -10.74
N GLY A 95 -11.11 -16.28 -9.58
CA GLY A 95 -11.69 -17.62 -9.41
C GLY A 95 -10.65 -18.74 -9.35
N THR A 96 -9.35 -18.43 -9.39
CA THR A 96 -8.26 -19.38 -9.11
C THR A 96 -8.13 -19.60 -7.60
N ARG A 97 -9.21 -20.06 -6.95
CA ARG A 97 -9.28 -20.38 -5.51
C ARG A 97 -8.25 -21.43 -5.05
N PHE A 98 -7.62 -22.12 -6.00
CA PHE A 98 -6.60 -23.14 -5.77
C PHE A 98 -5.33 -22.85 -6.58
N ALA A 99 -4.97 -21.57 -6.77
CA ALA A 99 -3.65 -21.23 -7.30
C ALA A 99 -2.60 -21.97 -6.47
N LYS A 100 -1.69 -22.67 -7.15
CA LYS A 100 -0.65 -23.46 -6.50
C LYS A 100 0.19 -22.51 -5.66
N MET A 101 0.22 -22.71 -4.35
CA MET A 101 1.07 -21.89 -3.48
C MET A 101 2.50 -22.39 -3.57
N VAL A 102 3.44 -21.45 -3.71
CA VAL A 102 4.88 -21.71 -3.64
C VAL A 102 5.48 -20.91 -2.48
N ASP A 103 6.68 -21.27 -2.07
CA ASP A 103 7.38 -20.57 -1.00
C ASP A 103 7.71 -19.14 -1.39
N ASP A 104 7.85 -18.26 -0.39
CA ASP A 104 8.34 -16.91 -0.60
C ASP A 104 9.76 -16.99 -1.20
N PRO A 105 10.00 -16.41 -2.40
CA PRO A 105 11.30 -16.49 -3.04
C PRO A 105 12.40 -15.81 -2.24
N ILE A 106 12.06 -14.88 -1.34
CA ILE A 106 12.98 -14.15 -0.48
C ILE A 106 12.54 -14.37 0.98
N PRO A 107 13.08 -15.36 1.70
CA PRO A 107 12.64 -15.72 3.05
C PRO A 107 13.23 -14.80 4.14
N ARG A 108 13.27 -13.49 3.87
CA ARG A 108 13.68 -12.43 4.80
C ARG A 108 12.85 -11.17 4.55
N GLN A 109 12.80 -10.27 5.52
CA GLN A 109 12.11 -9.01 5.33
C GLN A 109 12.87 -8.09 4.35
N ILE A 110 12.18 -7.64 3.29
CA ILE A 110 12.71 -6.61 2.39
C ILE A 110 12.54 -5.24 3.03
N ASP A 111 13.61 -4.43 2.99
CA ASP A 111 13.51 -3.00 3.29
C ASP A 111 13.02 -2.25 2.05
N VAL A 112 11.79 -1.72 2.13
CA VAL A 112 11.15 -0.95 1.06
C VAL A 112 11.78 0.44 0.83
N GLN A 113 12.76 0.83 1.65
CA GLN A 113 13.55 2.05 1.48
C GLN A 113 14.88 1.81 0.76
N ALA A 114 15.30 0.54 0.64
CA ALA A 114 16.56 0.16 0.01
C ALA A 114 16.33 -0.36 -1.42
N ALA A 115 17.37 -0.28 -2.24
CA ALA A 115 17.40 -0.99 -3.50
C ALA A 115 17.43 -2.51 -3.25
N LEU A 116 16.76 -3.28 -4.10
CA LEU A 116 16.86 -4.73 -4.08
C LEU A 116 18.28 -5.17 -4.43
N ALA A 117 18.76 -6.20 -3.74
CA ALA A 117 20.05 -6.79 -4.08
C ALA A 117 19.94 -7.55 -5.42
N PRO A 118 21.03 -7.67 -6.19
CA PRO A 118 21.03 -8.46 -7.43
C PRO A 118 20.55 -9.91 -7.21
N GLU A 119 20.87 -10.50 -6.05
CA GLU A 119 20.45 -11.84 -5.66
C GLU A 119 18.93 -11.92 -5.46
N ASP A 120 18.33 -10.88 -4.87
CA ASP A 120 16.87 -10.78 -4.71
C ASP A 120 16.18 -10.77 -6.08
N LEU A 121 16.72 -9.98 -7.01
CA LEU A 121 16.18 -9.90 -8.38
C LEU A 121 16.29 -11.24 -9.11
N ALA A 122 17.37 -11.98 -8.91
CA ALA A 122 17.54 -13.31 -9.49
C ALA A 122 16.51 -14.31 -8.93
N GLN A 123 16.27 -14.29 -7.61
CA GLN A 123 15.26 -15.14 -6.96
C GLN A 123 13.83 -14.80 -7.43
N ILE A 124 13.50 -13.50 -7.52
CA ILE A 124 12.22 -13.04 -8.04
C ILE A 124 12.05 -13.47 -9.50
N LYS A 125 13.08 -13.32 -10.34
CA LYS A 125 13.00 -13.72 -11.76
C LYS A 125 12.85 -15.24 -11.92
N ALA A 126 13.46 -16.03 -11.05
CA ALA A 126 13.27 -17.48 -11.04
C ALA A 126 11.84 -17.87 -10.62
N ALA A 127 11.25 -17.17 -9.67
CA ALA A 127 9.87 -17.39 -9.23
C ALA A 127 8.82 -16.90 -10.24
N PHE A 128 9.12 -15.84 -11.00
CA PHE A 128 8.24 -15.27 -12.02
C PHE A 128 8.94 -15.18 -13.39
N PRO A 129 9.20 -16.32 -14.07
CA PRO A 129 9.96 -16.32 -15.33
C PRO A 129 9.32 -15.48 -16.44
N ARG A 130 7.98 -15.38 -16.45
CA ARG A 130 7.20 -14.64 -17.44
C ARG A 130 7.07 -13.14 -17.14
N ALA A 131 7.47 -12.71 -15.95
CA ALA A 131 7.39 -11.29 -15.58
C ALA A 131 8.43 -10.46 -16.35
N ILE A 132 8.02 -9.25 -16.72
CA ILE A 132 8.88 -8.23 -17.35
C ILE A 132 9.49 -7.27 -16.33
N GLY A 133 8.98 -7.27 -15.09
CA GLY A 133 9.51 -6.43 -14.04
C GLY A 133 8.78 -6.59 -12.71
N ILE A 134 9.29 -5.90 -11.70
CA ILE A 134 8.69 -5.80 -10.37
C ILE A 134 8.87 -4.36 -9.87
N GLN A 135 7.85 -3.84 -9.17
CA GLN A 135 7.94 -2.56 -8.47
C GLN A 135 7.62 -2.75 -7.00
N ILE A 136 8.50 -2.23 -6.15
CA ILE A 136 8.33 -2.26 -4.69
C ILE A 136 7.79 -0.90 -4.24
N PHE A 137 6.71 -0.92 -3.47
CA PHE A 137 6.05 0.26 -2.94
C PHE A 137 6.30 0.40 -1.44
N GLN A 138 6.46 1.64 -0.99
CA GLN A 138 6.69 1.97 0.42
C GLN A 138 5.50 1.67 1.34
N CYS A 139 4.37 1.26 0.78
CA CYS A 139 3.20 0.72 1.49
C CYS A 139 3.27 -0.81 1.71
N GLU A 140 4.47 -1.40 1.67
CA GLU A 140 4.72 -2.83 1.88
C GLU A 140 4.04 -3.74 0.83
N CYS A 141 4.03 -3.27 -0.43
CA CYS A 141 3.46 -3.99 -1.57
C CYS A 141 4.52 -4.19 -2.67
N ALA A 142 4.50 -5.36 -3.30
CA ALA A 142 5.29 -5.69 -4.47
C ALA A 142 4.34 -5.99 -5.64
N ILE A 143 4.46 -5.25 -6.74
CA ILE A 143 3.69 -5.51 -7.96
C ILE A 143 4.58 -6.16 -9.01
N VAL A 144 4.20 -7.35 -9.43
CA VAL A 144 4.84 -8.08 -10.52
C VAL A 144 4.14 -7.74 -11.84
N PHE A 145 4.91 -7.31 -12.82
CA PHE A 145 4.40 -6.86 -14.12
C PHE A 145 4.61 -7.92 -15.20
N PHE A 146 3.60 -8.09 -16.03
CA PHE A 146 3.62 -8.94 -17.23
C PHE A 146 3.31 -8.10 -18.45
N ASP A 147 3.84 -8.49 -19.61
CA ASP A 147 3.52 -7.84 -20.89
C ASP A 147 2.11 -8.20 -21.38
N ARG A 148 1.64 -9.41 -21.02
CA ARG A 148 0.36 -9.97 -21.48
C ARG A 148 -0.41 -10.57 -20.32
N ARG A 149 -1.74 -10.42 -20.36
CA ARG A 149 -2.67 -11.03 -19.40
C ARG A 149 -2.51 -12.55 -19.33
N GLU A 150 -2.30 -13.20 -20.48
CA GLU A 150 -2.09 -14.65 -20.55
C GLU A 150 -0.86 -15.12 -19.78
N ASP A 151 0.24 -14.34 -19.82
CA ASP A 151 1.46 -14.66 -19.09
C ASP A 151 1.28 -14.52 -17.58
N MET A 152 0.51 -13.52 -17.14
CA MET A 152 0.12 -13.36 -15.74
C MET A 152 -0.72 -14.55 -15.26
N LEU A 153 -1.76 -14.94 -16.01
CA LEU A 153 -2.63 -16.06 -15.66
C LEU A 153 -1.85 -17.38 -15.59
N ARG A 154 -0.98 -17.65 -16.58
CA ARG A 154 -0.10 -18.83 -16.56
C ARG A 154 0.87 -18.80 -15.38
N SER A 155 1.40 -17.63 -15.03
CA SER A 155 2.24 -17.50 -13.83
C SER A 155 1.49 -17.90 -12.55
N TRP A 156 0.17 -17.67 -12.48
CA TRP A 156 -0.62 -18.11 -11.33
C TRP A 156 -0.84 -19.63 -11.30
N GLU A 157 -0.90 -20.28 -12.47
CA GLU A 157 -0.96 -21.73 -12.59
C GLU A 157 0.37 -22.40 -12.19
N ASP A 158 1.50 -21.80 -12.58
CA ASP A 158 2.86 -22.25 -12.25
C ASP A 158 3.10 -22.21 -10.72
N GLY A 159 2.54 -21.18 -10.09
CA GLY A 159 2.35 -21.05 -8.65
C GLY A 159 2.64 -19.63 -8.15
N THR A 160 1.92 -19.21 -7.11
CA THR A 160 2.01 -17.86 -6.54
C THR A 160 2.51 -17.89 -5.11
N PRO A 161 3.58 -17.14 -4.78
CA PRO A 161 3.98 -17.00 -3.39
C PRO A 161 2.98 -16.08 -2.65
N PRO A 162 2.74 -16.33 -1.35
CA PRO A 162 1.85 -15.49 -0.54
C PRO A 162 2.45 -14.10 -0.25
N SER A 163 3.78 -14.00 -0.32
CA SER A 163 4.56 -12.78 -0.13
C SER A 163 5.84 -12.82 -0.95
N ILE A 164 6.47 -11.65 -1.15
CA ILE A 164 7.86 -11.54 -1.59
C ILE A 164 8.59 -10.76 -0.51
N GLY A 165 9.50 -11.39 0.22
CA GLY A 165 10.23 -10.74 1.29
C GLY A 165 9.34 -10.14 2.38
N GLY A 166 8.21 -10.80 2.67
CA GLY A 166 7.21 -10.32 3.62
C GLY A 166 6.30 -9.17 3.11
N LEU A 167 6.42 -8.78 1.84
CA LEU A 167 5.57 -7.80 1.17
C LEU A 167 4.30 -8.44 0.60
N MET A 168 3.21 -7.69 0.55
CA MET A 168 1.98 -8.12 -0.13
C MET A 168 2.22 -8.15 -1.64
N VAL A 169 1.88 -9.26 -2.29
CA VAL A 169 2.09 -9.44 -3.74
C VAL A 169 0.83 -9.10 -4.51
N GLY A 170 1.00 -8.25 -5.51
CA GLY A 170 0.00 -7.95 -6.52
C GLY A 170 0.54 -8.18 -7.93
N TYR A 171 -0.36 -8.28 -8.89
CA TYR A 171 -0.01 -8.54 -10.28
C TYR A 171 -0.63 -7.51 -11.20
N ARG A 172 0.04 -7.23 -12.34
CA ARG A 172 -0.46 -6.32 -13.35
C ARG A 172 -0.01 -6.74 -14.74
N CYS A 173 -0.89 -6.59 -15.72
CA CYS A 173 -0.59 -6.64 -17.15
C CYS A 173 -1.03 -5.35 -17.85
#